data_AF-A0A926CZK1-F1
#
_entry.id   AF-A0A926CZK1-F1
#
_cell.length_a   1.000
_cell.length_b   1.000
_cell.length_c   1.000
_cell.angle_alpha   90.00
_cell.angle_beta   90.00
_cell.angle_gamma   90.00
#
_symmetry.space_group_name_H-M   'P 1'
#
loop_
_entity.id
_entity.type
_entity.pdbx_description
1 polymer ?
#
loop_
_entity_poly.entity_id
_entity_poly.type
_entity_poly.pdbx_seq_one_letter_code
_entity_poly.pdbx_strand_id
1 'polypeptide(L)'
;MSSPRGKNLAIFGLGAMGYSLLELAWRKRTHWTMALTGGACLVALCKVNQKMGKRKVLAKSLAGAGCITAVEFAVGCVVNKKLNMGVWDYSDKRFNLLGQICPLYTLYWFLLCIPLCPISQKLNQMK
;
A
#
# COMPACT_ATOMS: atom_id res chain seq x y z
N MET A 1 -8.49 -0.48 27.25
CA MET A 1 -8.10 0.83 26.68
C MET A 1 -6.94 0.62 25.71
N SER A 2 -7.21 0.40 24.43
CA SER A 2 -6.16 0.31 23.41
C SER A 2 -5.70 1.72 23.04
N SER A 3 -4.45 2.06 23.37
CA SER A 3 -3.83 3.35 22.98
C SER A 3 -3.89 3.53 21.45
N PRO A 4 -4.19 4.74 20.93
CA PRO A 4 -4.19 5.02 19.49
C PRO A 4 -2.90 4.60 18.77
N ARG A 5 -1.77 4.60 19.50
CA ARG A 5 -0.46 4.16 18.98
C ARG A 5 -0.38 2.64 18.82
N GLY A 6 -0.90 1.87 19.78
CA GLY A 6 -0.88 0.41 19.74
C GLY A 6 -1.70 -0.16 18.58
N LYS A 7 -2.85 0.46 18.28
CA LYS A 7 -3.69 0.08 17.14
C LYS A 7 -3.01 0.33 15.79
N ASN A 8 -2.35 1.49 15.64
CA ASN A 8 -1.60 1.79 14.41
C ASN A 8 -0.42 0.82 14.21
N LEU A 9 0.23 0.38 15.29
CA LEU A 9 1.32 -0.59 15.22
C LEU A 9 0.81 -1.97 14.77
N ALA A 10 -0.35 -2.41 15.27
CA ALA A 10 -0.98 -3.65 14.83
C ALA A 10 -1.38 -3.60 13.35
N ILE A 11 -1.98 -2.49 12.89
CA ILE A 11 -2.32 -2.26 11.49
C ILE A 11 -1.05 -2.23 10.63
N PHE A 12 0.01 -1.59 11.10
CA PHE A 12 1.30 -1.58 10.41
C PHE A 12 1.85 -3.00 10.25
N GLY A 13 1.86 -3.80 11.33
CA GLY A 13 2.31 -5.19 11.29
C GLY A 13 1.49 -6.06 10.33
N LEU A 14 0.16 -5.91 10.33
CA LEU A 14 -0.73 -6.59 9.38
C LEU A 14 -0.44 -6.18 7.93
N GLY A 15 -0.19 -4.89 7.68
CA GLY A 15 0.14 -4.38 6.36
C GLY A 15 1.50 -4.86 5.87
N ALA A 16 2.50 -4.87 6.75
CA ALA A 16 3.84 -5.36 6.45
C ALA A 16 3.82 -6.85 6.10
N MET A 17 3.17 -7.65 6.95
CA MET A 17 3.04 -9.09 6.71
C MET A 17 2.22 -9.38 5.45
N GLY A 18 1.07 -8.71 5.27
CA GLY A 18 0.21 -8.92 4.11
C GLY A 18 0.88 -8.56 2.79
N TYR A 19 1.63 -7.46 2.75
CA TYR A 19 2.37 -7.06 1.56
C TYR A 19 3.53 -8.02 1.26
N SER A 20 4.30 -8.43 2.28
CA SER A 20 5.37 -9.41 2.10
C SER A 20 4.84 -10.76 1.60
N LEU A 21 3.69 -11.23 2.10
CA LEU A 21 3.04 -12.45 1.58
C LEU A 21 2.59 -12.29 0.13
N LEU A 22 2.03 -11.13 -0.22
CA LEU A 22 1.63 -10.83 -1.60
C LEU A 22 2.85 -10.83 -2.54
N GLU A 23 3.97 -10.24 -2.13
CA GLU A 23 5.22 -10.28 -2.88
C GLU A 23 5.79 -11.68 -3.03
N LEU A 24 5.76 -12.48 -1.96
CA LEU A 24 6.20 -13.88 -2.01
C LEU A 24 5.33 -14.69 -2.97
N ALA A 25 4.01 -14.47 -2.98
CA ALA A 25 3.10 -15.11 -3.92
C ALA A 25 3.37 -14.67 -5.38
N TRP A 26 3.66 -13.39 -5.62
CA TRP A 26 3.81 -12.84 -6.97
C TRP A 26 5.21 -13.00 -7.57
N ARG A 27 6.27 -12.76 -6.78
CA ARG A 27 7.67 -12.69 -7.23
C ARG A 27 8.57 -13.72 -6.57
N LYS A 28 8.08 -14.47 -5.57
CA LYS A 28 8.86 -15.41 -4.74
C LYS A 28 10.02 -14.78 -3.95
N ARG A 29 10.08 -13.45 -3.90
CA ARG A 29 11.12 -12.67 -3.22
C ARG A 29 10.46 -11.47 -2.55
N THR A 30 10.87 -11.15 -1.32
CA THR A 30 10.45 -9.92 -0.64
C THR A 30 11.69 -9.18 -0.15
N HIS A 31 11.63 -7.87 -0.13
CA HIS A 31 12.71 -7.03 0.39
C HIS A 31 12.22 -6.33 1.66
N TRP A 32 13.07 -6.17 2.66
CA TRP A 32 12.67 -5.62 3.96
C TRP A 32 12.08 -4.20 3.87
N THR A 33 12.53 -3.40 2.88
CA THR A 33 11.95 -2.08 2.58
C THR A 33 10.48 -2.16 2.14
N MET A 34 10.08 -3.28 1.52
CA MET A 34 8.74 -3.50 1.01
C MET A 34 7.77 -3.90 2.12
N ALA A 35 8.26 -4.65 3.13
CA ALA A 35 7.51 -4.88 4.36
C ALA A 35 7.18 -3.55 5.06
N LEU A 36 8.17 -2.66 5.20
CA LEU A 36 7.96 -1.32 5.78
C LEU A 36 6.97 -0.49 4.95
N THR A 37 7.09 -0.55 3.62
CA THR A 37 6.21 0.15 2.69
C THR A 37 4.77 -0.36 2.79
N GLY A 38 4.56 -1.67 2.84
CA GLY A 38 3.24 -2.30 3.01
C GLY A 38 2.56 -1.90 4.32
N GLY A 39 3.32 -1.88 5.42
CA GLY A 39 2.83 -1.41 6.71
C GLY A 39 2.42 0.07 6.69
N ALA A 40 3.26 0.93 6.11
CA ALA A 40 2.97 2.35 5.96
C ALA A 40 1.73 2.60 5.08
N CYS A 41 1.62 1.88 3.97
CA CYS A 41 0.48 1.94 3.05
C CYS A 41 -0.83 1.55 3.74
N LEU A 42 -0.86 0.47 4.52
CA LEU A 42 -2.10 0.05 5.19
C LEU A 42 -2.55 1.04 6.28
N VAL A 43 -1.59 1.61 7.03
CA VAL A 43 -1.89 2.67 8.00
C VAL A 43 -2.42 3.92 7.30
N ALA A 44 -1.79 4.33 6.20
CA ALA A 44 -2.23 5.48 5.40
C ALA A 44 -3.64 5.25 4.83
N LEU A 45 -3.91 4.07 4.28
CA LEU A 45 -5.24 3.67 3.78
C LEU A 45 -6.29 3.79 4.89
N CYS A 46 -6.00 3.30 6.10
CA CYS A 46 -6.91 3.40 7.24
C CYS A 46 -7.22 4.86 7.60
N LYS A 47 -6.21 5.74 7.61
CA LYS A 47 -6.40 7.17 7.88
C LYS A 47 -7.21 7.88 6.79
N VAL A 48 -6.91 7.60 5.51
CA VAL A 48 -7.67 8.14 4.36
C VAL A 48 -9.13 7.71 4.44
N ASN A 49 -9.36 6.43 4.72
CA ASN A 49 -10.70 5.86 4.84
C ASN A 49 -11.52 6.49 5.98
N GLN A 50 -10.89 6.77 7.12
CA GLN A 50 -11.52 7.52 8.22
C GLN A 50 -11.86 8.96 7.80
N LYS A 51 -10.91 9.67 7.19
CA LYS A 51 -11.09 11.06 6.76
C LYS A 51 -12.19 11.21 5.71
N MET A 52 -12.39 10.21 4.85
CA MET A 52 -13.42 10.21 3.80
C MET A 52 -14.83 9.82 4.30
N GLY A 53 -15.00 9.48 5.58
CA GLY A 53 -16.31 9.29 6.20
C GLY A 53 -17.22 8.29 5.47
N LYS A 54 -18.44 8.70 5.11
CA LYS A 54 -19.46 7.87 4.43
C LYS A 54 -19.37 7.85 2.90
N ARG A 55 -18.28 8.34 2.31
CA ARG A 55 -18.10 8.28 0.83
C ARG A 55 -18.15 6.84 0.32
N LYS A 56 -18.57 6.68 -0.94
CA LYS A 56 -18.65 5.38 -1.63
C LYS A 56 -17.30 4.65 -1.55
N VAL A 57 -17.35 3.33 -1.40
CA VAL A 57 -16.15 2.46 -1.32
C VAL A 57 -15.24 2.70 -2.53
N LEU A 58 -15.80 2.85 -3.73
CA LEU A 58 -15.02 3.15 -4.95
C LEU A 58 -14.18 4.43 -4.83
N ALA A 59 -14.73 5.50 -4.26
CA ALA A 59 -13.99 6.76 -4.10
C ALA A 59 -12.84 6.59 -3.09
N LYS A 60 -13.05 5.80 -2.04
CA LYS A 60 -12.02 5.48 -1.04
C LYS A 60 -10.95 4.59 -1.63
N SER A 61 -11.32 3.61 -2.43
CA SER A 61 -10.39 2.74 -3.14
C SER A 61 -9.55 3.50 -4.15
N LEU A 62 -10.14 4.47 -4.85
CA LEU A 62 -9.41 5.34 -5.78
C LEU A 62 -8.39 6.21 -5.04
N ALA A 63 -8.78 6.83 -3.93
CA ALA A 63 -7.86 7.61 -3.09
C ALA A 63 -6.76 6.72 -2.47
N GLY A 64 -7.13 5.50 -2.04
CA GLY A 64 -6.19 4.51 -1.51
C GLY A 64 -5.17 4.06 -2.53
N ALA A 65 -5.60 3.72 -3.74
CA ALA A 65 -4.73 3.36 -4.84
C ALA A 65 -3.77 4.48 -5.20
N GLY A 66 -4.27 5.72 -5.32
CA GLY A 66 -3.43 6.89 -5.57
C GLY A 66 -2.38 7.10 -4.47
N CYS A 67 -2.76 6.89 -3.20
CA CYS A 67 -1.83 6.96 -2.08
C CYS A 67 -0.74 5.88 -2.14
N ILE A 68 -1.11 4.63 -2.43
CA ILE A 68 -0.16 3.52 -2.56
C ILE A 68 0.79 3.78 -3.72
N THR A 69 0.27 4.16 -4.89
CA THR A 69 1.09 4.50 -6.07
C THR A 69 2.06 5.65 -5.77
N ALA A 70 1.65 6.69 -5.04
CA ALA A 70 2.53 7.78 -4.65
C ALA A 70 3.66 7.32 -3.72
N VAL A 71 3.34 6.47 -2.74
CA VAL A 71 4.33 5.88 -1.83
C VAL A 71 5.29 4.98 -2.60
N GLU A 72 4.79 4.11 -3.48
CA GLU A 72 5.63 3.25 -4.32
C GLU A 72 6.58 4.06 -5.18
N PHE A 73 6.11 5.16 -5.80
CA PHE A 73 6.98 6.02 -6.58
C PHE A 73 8.09 6.64 -5.74
N ALA A 74 7.75 7.18 -4.56
CA ALA A 74 8.72 7.79 -3.65
C ALA A 74 9.75 6.75 -3.15
N VAL A 75 9.28 5.59 -2.70
CA VAL A 75 10.15 4.50 -2.24
C VAL A 75 11.01 4.02 -3.41
N GLY A 76 10.45 3.79 -4.59
CA GLY A 76 11.17 3.38 -5.79
C GLY A 76 12.27 4.36 -6.19
N CYS A 77 12.02 5.66 -6.12
CA CYS A 77 13.04 6.67 -6.34
C CYS A 77 14.19 6.57 -5.31
N VAL A 78 13.89 6.30 -4.06
CA VAL A 78 14.94 6.14 -3.03
C VAL A 78 15.68 4.81 -3.19
N VAL A 79 14.97 3.68 -3.21
CA VAL A 79 15.60 2.35 -3.16
C VAL A 79 16.18 1.93 -4.52
N ASN A 80 15.50 2.23 -5.63
CA ASN A 80 15.96 1.80 -6.95
C ASN A 80 16.79 2.86 -7.66
N LYS A 81 16.46 4.16 -7.57
CA LYS A 81 17.24 5.20 -8.27
C LYS A 81 18.40 5.75 -7.44
N LYS A 82 18.20 6.01 -6.14
CA LYS A 82 19.28 6.57 -5.29
C LYS A 82 20.21 5.48 -4.76
N LEU A 83 19.66 4.35 -4.31
CA LEU A 83 20.43 3.26 -3.70
C LEU A 83 20.77 2.12 -4.67
N ASN A 84 20.28 2.16 -5.92
CA ASN A 84 20.52 1.15 -6.96
C ASN A 84 20.25 -0.30 -6.51
N MET A 85 19.26 -0.50 -5.62
CA MET A 85 18.99 -1.82 -5.03
C MET A 85 18.24 -2.77 -5.97
N GLY A 86 17.66 -2.26 -7.06
CA GLY A 86 16.98 -3.08 -8.07
C GLY A 86 15.83 -3.93 -7.52
N VAL A 87 15.10 -3.42 -6.52
CA VAL A 87 14.02 -4.14 -5.84
C VAL A 87 12.89 -4.47 -6.82
N TRP A 88 12.56 -3.55 -7.73
CA TRP A 88 11.67 -3.80 -8.85
C TRP A 88 12.01 -2.94 -10.07
N ASP A 89 11.48 -3.35 -11.22
CA ASP A 89 11.59 -2.62 -12.47
C ASP A 89 10.30 -2.79 -13.27
N TYR A 90 9.65 -1.67 -13.60
CA TYR A 90 8.46 -1.59 -14.45
C TYR A 90 8.74 -0.86 -15.77
N SER A 91 10.02 -0.71 -16.15
CA SER A 91 10.42 0.00 -17.37
C SER A 91 9.85 -0.63 -18.65
N ASP A 92 9.54 -1.93 -18.60
CA ASP A 92 8.92 -2.70 -19.68
C ASP A 92 7.39 -2.49 -19.79
N LYS A 93 6.76 -1.81 -18.83
CA LYS A 93 5.30 -1.61 -18.81
C LYS A 93 4.90 -0.33 -19.53
N ARG A 94 3.77 -0.39 -20.25
CA ARG A 94 3.20 0.79 -20.94
C ARG A 94 2.84 1.88 -19.93
N PHE A 95 3.18 3.13 -20.28
CA PHE A 95 2.95 4.32 -19.46
C PHE A 95 3.61 4.26 -18.07
N ASN A 96 4.72 3.53 -17.93
CA ASN A 96 5.48 3.56 -16.69
C ASN A 96 6.09 4.96 -16.46
N LEU A 97 6.29 5.31 -15.19
CA LEU A 97 7.01 6.51 -14.78
C LEU A 97 8.32 6.08 -14.12
N LEU A 98 9.45 6.41 -14.76
CA LEU A 98 10.81 6.09 -14.32
C LEU A 98 11.07 4.60 -14.01
N GLY A 99 10.24 3.71 -14.57
CA GLY A 99 10.24 2.29 -14.24
C GLY A 99 9.81 1.96 -12.80
N GLN A 100 9.25 2.93 -12.05
CA GLN A 100 8.92 2.75 -10.63
C GLN A 100 7.43 2.52 -10.39
N ILE A 101 6.56 3.15 -11.17
CA ILE A 101 5.11 2.92 -11.13
C ILE A 101 4.57 2.80 -12.54
N CYS A 102 3.40 2.19 -12.69
CA CYS A 102 2.64 2.26 -13.93
C CYS A 102 1.12 2.15 -13.67
N PRO A 103 0.27 2.54 -14.64
CA PRO A 103 -1.18 2.48 -14.49
C PRO A 103 -1.71 1.07 -14.22
N LEU A 104 -1.06 0.04 -14.78
CA LEU A 104 -1.46 -1.36 -14.57
C LEU A 104 -1.38 -1.76 -13.10
N TYR A 105 -0.27 -1.46 -12.43
CA TYR A 105 -0.12 -1.76 -11.00
C TYR A 105 -0.98 -0.84 -10.13
N THR A 106 -1.18 0.41 -10.54
CA THR A 106 -2.15 1.31 -9.88
C THR A 106 -3.58 0.72 -9.93
N LEU A 107 -3.96 0.08 -11.03
CA LEU A 107 -5.23 -0.62 -11.14
C LEU A 107 -5.29 -1.84 -10.21
N TYR A 108 -4.21 -2.62 -10.09
CA TYR A 108 -4.16 -3.72 -9.12
C TYR A 108 -4.32 -3.21 -7.68
N TRP A 109 -3.68 -2.09 -7.31
CA TRP A 109 -3.88 -1.47 -6.00
C TRP A 109 -5.30 -0.99 -5.80
N PHE A 110 -5.93 -0.44 -6.83
CA PHE A 110 -7.35 -0.07 -6.80
C PHE A 110 -8.25 -1.27 -6.52
N LEU A 111 -8.06 -2.37 -7.26
CA LEU A 111 -8.82 -3.60 -7.06
C LEU A 111 -8.60 -4.19 -5.66
N LEU A 112 -7.37 -4.17 -5.16
CA LEU A 112 -7.04 -4.60 -3.80
C LEU A 112 -7.70 -3.70 -2.74
N CYS A 113 -7.79 -2.39 -2.99
CA CYS A 113 -8.41 -1.46 -2.06
C CYS A 113 -9.93 -1.66 -1.92
N ILE A 114 -10.63 -2.23 -2.92
CA ILE A 114 -12.08 -2.48 -2.87
C ILE A 114 -12.48 -3.34 -1.66
N PRO A 115 -11.92 -4.54 -1.44
CA PRO A 115 -12.20 -5.33 -0.24
C PRO A 115 -11.48 -4.79 1.00
N LEU A 116 -10.30 -4.18 0.87
CA LEU A 116 -9.55 -3.66 2.02
C LEU A 116 -10.24 -2.46 2.69
N CYS A 117 -10.94 -1.60 1.94
CA CYS A 117 -11.65 -0.44 2.50
C CYS A 117 -12.71 -0.83 3.56
N PRO A 118 -13.68 -1.73 3.30
CA PRO A 118 -14.64 -2.15 4.31
C PRO A 118 -13.99 -2.93 5.47
N ILE A 119 -12.97 -3.75 5.20
CA ILE A 119 -12.20 -4.45 6.24
C ILE A 119 -11.51 -3.44 7.18
N SER A 120 -10.86 -2.43 6.60
CA SER A 120 -10.22 -1.32 7.33
C SER A 120 -11.21 -0.54 8.20
N GLN A 121 -12.46 -0.37 7.75
CA GLN A 121 -13.50 0.25 8.57
C GLN A 121 -13.86 -0.63 9.77
N LYS A 122 -14.05 -1.94 9.56
CA LYS A 122 -14.33 -2.90 10.65
C LYS A 122 -13.18 -2.97 11.66
N LEU A 123 -11.93 -3.06 11.19
CA LEU A 123 -10.73 -3.03 12.04
C LEU A 123 -10.64 -1.73 12.85
N ASN A 124 -11.13 -0.62 12.30
CA ASN A 124 -11.19 0.65 13.03
C ASN A 124 -12.36 0.75 14.01
N GLN A 125 -13.45 0.01 13.81
CA GLN A 125 -14.62 0.02 14.69
C GLN A 125 -14.52 -0.96 15.86
N MET A 126 -13.65 -1.97 15.79
CA MET A 126 -13.29 -2.77 16.97
C MET A 126 -12.56 -1.88 17.98
N LYS A 127 -13.26 -1.59 19.08
CA LYS A 127 -12.79 -0.85 20.26
C LYS A 127 -12.25 -1.82 21.30
#